data_AF-A0A0H2TEL7-F1
#
_entry.id   AF-A0A0H2TEL7-F1
#
_cell.length_a   1.000
_cell.length_b   1.000
_cell.length_c   1.000
_cell.angle_alpha   90.00
_cell.angle_beta   90.00
_cell.angle_gamma   90.00
#
_symmetry.space_group_name_H-M   'P 1'
#
loop_
_entity.id
_entity.type
_entity.pdbx_description
1 polymer ?
#
loop_
_entity_poly.entity_id
_entity_poly.type
_entity_poly.pdbx_seq_one_letter_code
_entity_poly.pdbx_strand_id
1 'polypeptide(L)'
;MATRTSLTGVVVALLGILLALYQTGVWFGNSEPAEKAPLIIGRNNTVLFLFAEHHGFANVNLAAALSLQQRHPQVEVHAASFAVARARVGRVSTGPRPITFHEVKGANFVESLEAHGINTTTLIHRPGLRGSLPLFEQIPQTMSPWSVEDHIAIYQQVRRLIDQVDPAIIVLDIMFRPATEAVEDSNRMHVVLTPNDLSPMLAPVQPYGQVFWKYPVFASGFAFPVPWRNVPENVLMFFKSTYAILFPPGLGEKRRRLREEGGIRNPLDFTQQRRD
;
A
#
# COMPACT_ATOMS: atom_id res chain seq x y z
N MET A 1 17.52 -26.04 -19.16
CA MET A 1 17.37 -27.07 -18.11
C MET A 1 16.05 -26.80 -17.40
N ALA A 2 15.03 -27.64 -17.62
CA ALA A 2 13.72 -27.46 -16.97
C ALA A 2 13.80 -27.98 -15.53
N THR A 3 13.73 -27.08 -14.55
CA THR A 3 13.65 -27.42 -13.13
C THR A 3 12.33 -28.15 -12.88
N ARG A 4 12.38 -29.47 -12.74
CA ARG A 4 11.23 -30.28 -12.28
C ARG A 4 10.90 -29.82 -10.86
N THR A 5 9.86 -28.99 -10.73
CA THR A 5 9.28 -28.66 -9.44
C THR A 5 8.67 -29.95 -8.89
N SER A 6 9.29 -30.54 -7.87
CA SER A 6 8.78 -31.76 -7.26
C SER A 6 7.44 -31.47 -6.57
N LEU A 7 6.50 -32.41 -6.66
CA LEU A 7 5.19 -32.30 -5.99
C LEU A 7 5.35 -31.98 -4.50
N THR A 8 6.39 -32.55 -3.88
CA THR A 8 6.80 -32.30 -2.49
C THR A 8 7.17 -30.83 -2.25
N GLY A 9 7.92 -30.19 -3.16
CA GLY A 9 8.27 -28.78 -3.04
C GLY A 9 7.06 -27.85 -3.15
N VAL A 10 6.08 -28.20 -3.99
CA VAL A 10 4.82 -27.46 -4.10
C VAL A 10 3.99 -27.59 -2.83
N VAL A 11 3.89 -28.80 -2.26
CA VAL A 11 3.14 -29.03 -1.00
C VAL A 11 3.76 -28.28 0.17
N VAL A 12 5.10 -28.29 0.30
CA VAL A 12 5.79 -27.54 1.36
C VAL A 12 5.59 -26.04 1.21
N ALA A 13 5.64 -25.50 -0.01
CA ALA A 13 5.36 -24.09 -0.26
C ALA A 13 3.91 -23.70 0.08
N LEU A 14 2.94 -24.54 -0.29
CA LEU A 14 1.53 -24.34 0.05
C LEU A 14 1.29 -24.39 1.56
N LEU A 15 1.90 -25.35 2.27
CA LEU A 15 1.84 -25.43 3.74
C LEU A 15 2.51 -24.22 4.40
N GLY A 16 3.63 -23.74 3.87
CA GLY A 16 4.29 -22.53 4.34
C GLY A 16 3.42 -21.29 4.17
N ILE A 17 2.72 -21.15 3.04
CA ILE A 17 1.79 -20.04 2.80
C ILE A 17 0.55 -20.15 3.71
N LEU A 18 -0.02 -21.35 3.86
CA LEU A 18 -1.14 -21.57 4.77
C LEU A 18 -0.76 -21.28 6.23
N LEU A 19 0.45 -21.68 6.65
CA LEU A 19 0.98 -21.36 7.98
C LEU A 19 1.24 -19.85 8.14
N ALA A 20 1.75 -19.18 7.10
CA ALA A 20 1.94 -17.72 7.12
C ALA A 20 0.60 -16.97 7.16
N LEU A 21 -0.42 -17.43 6.42
CA LEU A 21 -1.79 -16.89 6.46
C LEU A 21 -2.46 -17.13 7.82
N TYR A 22 -2.16 -18.27 8.45
CA TYR A 22 -2.58 -18.56 9.82
C TYR A 22 -1.88 -17.63 10.83
N GLN A 23 -0.56 -17.49 10.74
CA GLN A 23 0.25 -16.66 11.66
C GLN A 23 0.00 -15.16 11.52
N THR A 24 -0.35 -14.68 10.33
CA THR A 24 -0.69 -13.26 10.06
C THR A 24 -2.12 -12.90 10.48
N GLY A 25 -2.88 -13.84 11.07
CA GLY A 25 -4.25 -13.59 11.51
C GLY A 25 -5.26 -13.39 10.38
N VAL A 26 -4.88 -13.69 9.12
CA VAL A 26 -5.73 -13.54 7.94
C VAL A 26 -6.87 -14.57 7.95
N TRP A 27 -6.67 -15.74 8.57
CA TRP A 27 -7.67 -16.83 8.62
C TRP A 27 -8.56 -16.85 9.86
N PHE A 28 -8.06 -16.37 11.00
CA PHE A 28 -8.84 -16.28 12.23
C PHE A 28 -8.56 -14.90 12.84
N GLY A 29 -9.50 -13.98 12.65
CA GLY A 29 -9.45 -12.63 13.22
C GLY A 29 -9.65 -12.60 14.72
N ASN A 30 -8.87 -13.38 15.48
CA ASN A 30 -9.00 -13.53 16.93
C ASN A 30 -7.66 -13.32 17.65
N SER A 31 -6.87 -12.35 17.21
CA SER A 31 -5.94 -11.72 18.16
C SER A 31 -6.76 -10.67 18.90
N GLU A 32 -7.07 -10.88 20.17
CA GLU A 32 -7.50 -9.79 21.05
C GLU A 32 -6.52 -8.63 20.83
N PRO A 33 -6.99 -7.44 20.42
CA PRO A 33 -6.07 -6.34 20.23
C PRO A 33 -5.45 -6.04 21.58
N ALA A 34 -4.16 -6.32 21.73
CA ALA A 34 -3.36 -5.79 22.82
C ALA A 34 -3.71 -4.30 22.95
N GLU A 35 -4.02 -3.83 24.15
CA GLU A 35 -4.51 -2.48 24.42
C GLU A 35 -3.55 -1.46 23.79
N LYS A 36 -3.91 -0.96 22.60
CA LYS A 36 -3.06 -0.03 21.84
C LYS A 36 -3.24 1.34 22.45
N ALA A 37 -2.11 2.02 22.72
CA ALA A 37 -2.13 3.41 23.15
C ALA A 37 -3.07 4.26 22.25
N PRO A 38 -3.84 5.20 22.83
CA PRO A 38 -4.75 6.03 22.05
C PRO A 38 -3.98 6.78 20.95
N LEU A 39 -4.62 6.97 19.80
CA LEU A 39 -4.03 7.72 18.69
C LEU A 39 -3.85 9.18 19.09
N ILE A 40 -2.72 9.76 18.67
CA ILE A 40 -2.42 11.17 18.89
C ILE A 40 -3.19 11.99 17.87
N ILE A 41 -4.05 12.88 18.37
CA ILE A 41 -4.79 13.87 17.61
C ILE A 41 -4.08 15.21 17.81
N GLY A 42 -3.67 15.85 16.72
CA GLY A 42 -3.02 17.16 16.74
C GLY A 42 -3.99 18.33 16.82
N ARG A 43 -3.58 19.45 16.22
CA ARG A 43 -4.36 20.69 16.11
C ARG A 43 -5.71 20.46 15.44
N ASN A 44 -6.76 20.92 16.12
CA ASN A 44 -8.13 20.89 15.62
C ASN A 44 -8.25 21.56 14.25
N ASN A 45 -9.12 21.00 13.40
CA ASN A 45 -9.40 21.47 12.05
C ASN A 45 -8.18 21.46 11.10
N THR A 46 -7.12 20.71 11.40
CA THR A 46 -5.97 20.58 10.49
C THR A 46 -5.91 19.17 9.91
N VAL A 47 -5.91 19.06 8.58
CA VAL A 47 -5.84 17.79 7.84
C VAL A 47 -4.60 17.77 6.97
N LEU A 48 -3.83 16.68 7.03
CA LEU A 48 -2.65 16.47 6.19
C LEU A 48 -2.86 15.29 5.23
N PHE A 49 -2.88 15.56 3.93
CA PHE A 49 -2.87 14.54 2.90
C PHE A 49 -1.43 14.17 2.54
N LEU A 50 -1.09 12.89 2.60
CA LEU A 50 0.20 12.34 2.20
C LEU A 50 -0.03 11.36 1.05
N PHE A 51 0.38 11.69 -0.17
CA PHE A 51 0.10 10.86 -1.34
C PHE A 51 1.24 10.79 -2.35
N ALA A 52 1.31 9.65 -3.05
CA ALA A 52 2.20 9.49 -4.20
C ALA A 52 1.66 10.28 -5.39
N GLU A 53 2.57 10.78 -6.22
CA GLU A 53 2.24 11.68 -7.32
C GLU A 53 1.53 10.99 -8.49
N HIS A 54 1.62 9.66 -8.60
CA HIS A 54 1.00 8.92 -9.70
C HIS A 54 -0.52 9.17 -9.77
N HIS A 55 -1.04 9.41 -10.97
CA HIS A 55 -2.44 9.83 -11.18
C HIS A 55 -3.48 8.89 -10.58
N GLY A 56 -3.24 7.58 -10.65
CA GLY A 56 -4.14 6.57 -10.10
C GLY A 56 -4.38 6.72 -8.60
N PHE A 57 -3.40 7.22 -7.85
CA PHE A 57 -3.48 7.36 -6.38
C PHE A 57 -3.73 8.81 -5.95
N ALA A 58 -3.12 9.78 -6.63
CA ALA A 58 -3.27 11.20 -6.30
C ALA A 58 -4.70 11.73 -6.49
N ASN A 59 -5.43 11.26 -7.51
CA ASN A 59 -6.72 11.85 -7.89
C ASN A 59 -7.76 11.79 -6.76
N VAL A 60 -7.87 10.66 -6.06
CA VAL A 60 -8.83 10.50 -4.95
C VAL A 60 -8.48 11.41 -3.77
N ASN A 61 -7.18 11.58 -3.48
CA ASN A 61 -6.68 12.48 -2.44
C ASN A 61 -7.00 13.94 -2.77
N LEU A 62 -6.76 14.36 -4.02
CA LEU A 62 -7.05 15.71 -4.47
C LEU A 62 -8.56 16.02 -4.48
N ALA A 63 -9.39 15.05 -4.88
CA ALA A 63 -10.85 15.20 -4.85
C ALA A 63 -11.38 15.32 -3.40
N ALA A 64 -10.84 14.52 -2.47
CA ALA A 64 -11.17 14.61 -1.06
C ALA A 64 -10.73 15.94 -0.45
N ALA A 65 -9.51 16.41 -0.76
CA ALA A 65 -8.99 17.70 -0.32
C ALA A 65 -9.86 18.87 -0.80
N LEU A 66 -10.24 18.88 -2.09
CA LEU A 66 -11.18 19.85 -2.66
C LEU A 66 -12.54 19.83 -1.95
N SER A 67 -13.11 18.64 -1.76
CA SER A 67 -14.39 18.46 -1.06
C SER A 67 -14.36 19.04 0.35
N LEU A 68 -13.31 18.74 1.12
CA LEU A 68 -13.12 19.29 2.46
C LEU A 68 -13.01 20.81 2.44
N GLN A 69 -12.19 21.35 1.54
CA GLN A 69 -11.99 22.79 1.39
C GLN A 69 -13.31 23.53 1.06
N GLN A 70 -14.18 22.93 0.26
CA GLN A 70 -15.47 23.52 -0.14
C GLN A 70 -16.56 23.41 0.94
N ARG A 71 -16.65 22.26 1.62
CA ARG A 71 -17.72 21.98 2.58
C ARG A 71 -17.40 22.40 4.02
N HIS A 72 -16.12 22.51 4.34
CA HIS A 72 -15.63 22.80 5.68
C HIS A 72 -14.55 23.90 5.63
N PRO A 73 -14.93 25.17 5.35
CA PRO A 73 -14.00 26.28 5.14
C PRO A 73 -13.12 26.62 6.35
N GLN A 74 -13.50 26.15 7.54
CA GLN A 74 -12.71 26.26 8.77
C GLN A 74 -11.51 25.30 8.83
N VAL A 75 -11.49 24.27 7.97
CA VAL A 75 -10.44 23.25 7.94
C VAL A 75 -9.21 23.76 7.18
N GLU A 76 -8.04 23.68 7.82
CA GLU A 76 -6.73 23.87 7.22
C GLU A 76 -6.32 22.59 6.49
N VAL A 77 -6.26 22.66 5.16
CA VAL A 77 -5.89 21.51 4.31
C VAL A 77 -4.44 21.65 3.88
N HIS A 78 -3.63 20.68 4.28
CA HIS A 78 -2.25 20.52 3.85
C HIS A 78 -2.14 19.31 2.92
N ALA A 79 -1.31 19.43 1.88
CA ALA A 79 -1.03 18.37 0.93
C ALA A 79 0.48 18.19 0.80
N ALA A 80 0.98 16.99 1.07
CA ALA A 80 2.38 16.65 0.86
C ALA A 80 2.53 15.56 -0.19
N SER A 81 3.37 15.86 -1.18
CA SER A 81 3.69 14.96 -2.28
C SER A 81 4.95 15.46 -2.99
N PHE A 82 5.36 14.80 -4.07
CA PHE A 82 6.52 15.17 -4.87
C PHE A 82 6.26 16.43 -5.72
N ALA A 83 7.32 17.12 -6.15
CA ALA A 83 7.24 18.41 -6.84
C ALA A 83 6.25 18.44 -8.02
N VAL A 84 6.15 17.34 -8.79
CA VAL A 84 5.25 17.18 -9.94
C VAL A 84 3.75 17.20 -9.58
N ALA A 85 3.39 17.03 -8.31
CA ALA A 85 2.01 17.14 -7.83
C ALA A 85 1.58 18.61 -7.60
N ARG A 86 2.52 19.55 -7.42
CA ARG A 86 2.24 20.95 -7.05
C ARG A 86 1.23 21.63 -7.97
N ALA A 87 1.41 21.51 -9.29
CA ALA A 87 0.51 22.13 -10.27
C ALA A 87 -0.91 21.54 -10.22
N ARG A 88 -1.06 20.26 -9.85
CA ARG A 88 -2.38 19.63 -9.67
C ARG A 88 -3.04 20.10 -8.38
N VAL A 89 -2.29 20.19 -7.28
CA VAL A 89 -2.77 20.75 -6.01
C VAL A 89 -3.24 22.20 -6.20
N GLY A 90 -2.45 23.02 -6.91
CA GLY A 90 -2.84 24.40 -7.22
C GLY A 90 -4.14 24.50 -8.02
N ARG A 91 -4.36 23.60 -9.00
CA ARG A 91 -5.60 23.55 -9.78
C ARG A 91 -6.84 23.19 -8.96
N VAL A 92 -6.72 22.30 -7.98
CA VAL A 92 -7.86 21.92 -7.14
C VAL A 92 -8.06 22.85 -5.95
N SER A 93 -7.06 23.66 -5.59
CA SER A 93 -7.13 24.62 -4.49
C SER A 93 -8.02 25.82 -4.83
N THR A 94 -9.33 25.61 -4.91
CA THR A 94 -10.33 26.60 -5.37
C THR A 94 -11.30 27.05 -4.28
N GLY A 95 -11.23 26.46 -3.08
CA GLY A 95 -12.05 26.87 -1.95
C GLY A 95 -11.53 28.11 -1.22
N PRO A 96 -12.23 28.55 -0.15
CA PRO A 96 -11.99 29.85 0.49
C PRO A 96 -10.60 30.00 1.13
N ARG A 97 -9.99 28.89 1.57
CA ARG A 97 -8.64 28.85 2.11
C ARG A 97 -7.76 27.96 1.23
N PRO A 98 -6.72 28.48 0.58
CA PRO A 98 -5.87 27.69 -0.29
C PRO A 98 -5.26 26.45 0.39
N ILE A 99 -5.11 25.37 -0.36
CA ILE A 99 -4.41 24.16 0.11
C ILE A 99 -2.93 24.49 0.22
N THR A 100 -2.33 24.23 1.40
CA THR A 100 -0.90 24.43 1.62
C THR A 100 -0.13 23.21 1.09
N PHE A 101 0.70 23.41 0.07
CA PHE A 101 1.51 22.34 -0.50
C PHE A 101 2.89 22.23 0.16
N HIS A 102 3.23 21.02 0.59
CA HIS A 102 4.53 20.65 1.13
C HIS A 102 5.24 19.71 0.16
N GLU A 103 6.41 20.10 -0.32
CA GLU A 103 7.18 19.23 -1.22
C GLU A 103 7.95 18.19 -0.43
N VAL A 104 7.77 16.93 -0.80
CA VAL A 104 8.64 15.82 -0.40
C VAL A 104 9.73 15.67 -1.46
N LYS A 105 10.99 15.74 -1.04
CA LYS A 105 12.16 15.59 -1.91
C LYS A 105 12.58 14.12 -2.01
N GLY A 106 13.16 13.75 -3.14
CA GLY A 106 13.63 12.40 -3.45
C GLY A 106 13.00 11.86 -4.73
N ALA A 107 13.36 10.64 -5.10
CA ALA A 107 12.76 9.96 -6.25
C ALA A 107 11.26 9.74 -6.00
N ASN A 108 10.44 10.14 -6.96
CA ASN A 108 8.99 9.95 -6.89
C ASN A 108 8.62 8.48 -7.18
N PHE A 109 7.34 8.11 -6.99
CA PHE A 109 6.93 6.71 -7.12
C PHE A 109 7.20 6.16 -8.53
N VAL A 110 6.89 6.94 -9.57
CA VAL A 110 7.11 6.54 -10.98
C VAL A 110 8.61 6.44 -11.29
N GLU A 111 9.40 7.45 -10.92
CA GLU A 111 10.87 7.43 -11.11
C GLU A 111 11.51 6.21 -10.42
N SER A 112 11.04 5.87 -9.22
CA SER A 112 11.53 4.73 -8.46
C SER A 112 11.19 3.40 -9.14
N LEU A 113 10.01 3.29 -9.80
CA LEU A 113 9.65 2.13 -10.60
C LEU A 113 10.50 2.03 -11.87
N GLU A 114 10.71 3.15 -12.56
CA GLU A 114 11.51 3.22 -13.79
C GLU A 114 12.96 2.83 -13.54
N ALA A 115 13.53 3.17 -12.37
CA ALA A 115 14.85 2.72 -11.95
C ALA A 115 14.97 1.18 -11.83
N HIS A 116 13.85 0.49 -11.63
CA HIS A 116 13.77 -0.98 -11.64
C HIS A 116 13.39 -1.54 -13.03
N GLY A 117 13.34 -0.70 -14.06
CA GLY A 117 12.90 -1.07 -15.40
C GLY A 117 11.39 -1.36 -15.49
N ILE A 118 10.60 -0.91 -14.52
CA ILE A 118 9.15 -1.11 -14.47
C ILE A 118 8.45 0.14 -15.00
N ASN A 119 7.58 -0.04 -15.98
CA ASN A 119 6.72 1.01 -16.51
C ASN A 119 5.36 0.43 -16.95
N THR A 120 4.45 1.28 -17.41
CA THR A 120 3.11 0.85 -17.84
C THR A 120 3.14 -0.29 -18.86
N THR A 121 4.09 -0.30 -19.80
CA THR A 121 4.16 -1.33 -20.83
C THR A 121 4.66 -2.68 -20.30
N THR A 122 5.54 -2.68 -19.30
CA THR A 122 6.05 -3.91 -18.69
C THR A 122 5.01 -4.56 -17.77
N LEU A 123 4.06 -3.76 -17.26
CA LEU A 123 2.95 -4.22 -16.43
C LEU A 123 1.77 -4.76 -17.25
N ILE A 124 1.69 -4.48 -18.55
CA ILE A 124 0.62 -5.02 -19.42
C ILE A 124 0.91 -6.49 -19.71
N HIS A 125 -0.05 -7.36 -19.38
CA HIS A 125 0.06 -8.78 -19.64
C HIS A 125 -1.28 -9.39 -20.08
N ARG A 126 -1.22 -10.62 -20.60
CA ARG A 126 -2.42 -11.41 -20.95
C ARG A 126 -3.13 -11.91 -19.68
N PRO A 127 -4.45 -12.13 -19.71
CA PRO A 127 -5.16 -12.79 -18.62
C PRO A 127 -4.60 -14.19 -18.30
N GLY A 128 -4.84 -14.64 -17.07
CA GLY A 128 -4.42 -15.95 -16.55
C GLY A 128 -3.00 -15.99 -16.01
N LEU A 129 -2.66 -17.13 -15.39
CA LEU A 129 -1.44 -17.33 -14.63
C LEU A 129 -0.19 -17.06 -15.46
N ARG A 130 -0.12 -17.59 -16.68
CA ARG A 130 1.06 -17.44 -17.53
C ARG A 130 1.36 -15.97 -17.86
N GLY A 131 0.31 -15.16 -18.03
CA GLY A 131 0.48 -13.74 -18.29
C GLY A 131 0.81 -12.95 -17.02
N SER A 132 0.23 -13.30 -15.88
CA SER A 132 0.43 -12.54 -14.63
C SER A 132 1.74 -12.88 -13.90
N LEU A 133 2.44 -13.97 -14.26
CA LEU A 133 3.67 -14.39 -13.58
C LEU A 133 4.76 -13.30 -13.52
N PRO A 134 5.11 -12.60 -14.62
CA PRO A 134 6.09 -11.52 -14.57
C PRO A 134 5.68 -10.38 -13.63
N LEU A 135 4.39 -10.06 -13.57
CA LEU A 135 3.87 -9.07 -12.64
C LEU A 135 4.04 -9.51 -11.18
N PHE A 136 3.78 -10.79 -10.88
CA PHE A 136 3.97 -11.31 -9.53
C PHE A 136 5.44 -11.25 -9.08
N GLU A 137 6.38 -11.45 -9.99
CA GLU A 137 7.82 -11.31 -9.71
C GLU A 137 8.22 -9.85 -9.43
N GLN A 138 7.47 -8.87 -9.95
CA GLN A 138 7.68 -7.44 -9.78
C GLN A 138 6.92 -6.81 -8.59
N ILE A 139 5.99 -7.56 -7.97
CA ILE A 139 5.20 -7.09 -6.81
C ILE A 139 6.05 -6.35 -5.76
N PRO A 140 7.20 -6.88 -5.32
CA PRO A 140 7.98 -6.26 -4.25
C PRO A 140 8.44 -4.84 -4.59
N GLN A 141 8.91 -4.66 -5.83
CA GLN A 141 9.32 -3.37 -6.37
C GLN A 141 8.11 -2.46 -6.58
N THR A 142 6.95 -3.00 -6.96
CA THR A 142 5.75 -2.17 -7.11
C THR A 142 5.16 -1.66 -5.79
N MET A 143 5.28 -2.42 -4.71
CA MET A 143 4.72 -2.04 -3.39
C MET A 143 5.62 -1.04 -2.62
N SER A 144 6.93 -1.09 -2.84
CA SER A 144 7.90 -0.15 -2.25
C SER A 144 9.07 0.01 -3.23
N PRO A 145 8.92 0.87 -4.26
CA PRO A 145 9.91 1.01 -5.32
C PRO A 145 11.16 1.76 -4.91
N TRP A 146 11.13 2.50 -3.80
CA TRP A 146 12.27 3.29 -3.35
C TRP A 146 13.46 2.43 -2.94
N SER A 147 14.67 2.94 -3.18
CA SER A 147 15.89 2.45 -2.55
C SER A 147 15.78 2.54 -1.02
N VAL A 148 16.67 1.87 -0.29
CA VAL A 148 16.68 1.99 1.18
C VAL A 148 16.91 3.44 1.61
N GLU A 149 17.84 4.10 0.92
CA GLU A 149 18.29 5.45 1.19
C GLU A 149 17.18 6.47 0.92
N ASP A 150 16.52 6.38 -0.24
CA ASP A 150 15.39 7.24 -0.58
C ASP A 150 14.21 7.02 0.36
N HIS A 151 13.91 5.76 0.70
CA HIS A 151 12.84 5.42 1.63
C HIS A 151 13.08 6.07 3.00
N ILE A 152 14.29 5.95 3.56
CA ILE A 152 14.65 6.58 4.84
C ILE A 152 14.57 8.10 4.74
N ALA A 153 15.08 8.69 3.66
CA ALA A 153 15.07 10.13 3.44
C ALA A 153 13.63 10.68 3.37
N ILE A 154 12.73 9.98 2.68
CA ILE A 154 11.31 10.34 2.59
C ILE A 154 10.64 10.17 3.96
N TYR A 155 10.82 9.03 4.62
CA TYR A 155 10.28 8.75 5.97
C TYR A 155 10.64 9.86 6.96
N GLN A 156 11.92 10.25 7.01
CA GLN A 156 12.42 11.33 7.87
C GLN A 156 11.80 12.70 7.54
N GLN A 157 11.62 13.01 6.25
CA GLN A 157 10.95 14.25 5.83
C GLN A 157 9.49 14.27 6.26
N VAL A 158 8.77 13.16 6.06
CA VAL A 158 7.37 13.04 6.45
C VAL A 158 7.20 13.18 7.96
N ARG A 159 8.08 12.56 8.77
CA ARG A 159 8.04 12.72 10.24
C ARG A 159 8.18 14.18 10.66
N ARG A 160 9.19 14.89 10.14
CA ARG A 160 9.36 16.32 10.42
C ARG A 160 8.14 17.14 10.00
N LEU A 161 7.52 16.79 8.88
CA LEU A 161 6.32 17.47 8.40
C LEU A 161 5.12 17.23 9.32
N ILE A 162 4.94 15.99 9.81
CA ILE A 162 3.90 15.65 10.79
C ILE A 162 4.08 16.49 12.05
N ASP A 163 5.30 16.58 12.57
CA ASP A 163 5.60 17.38 13.77
C ASP A 163 5.37 18.88 13.54
N GLN A 164 5.72 19.39 12.35
CA GLN A 164 5.55 20.80 11.98
C GLN A 164 4.07 21.20 11.79
N VAL A 165 3.29 20.36 11.11
CA VAL A 165 1.87 20.64 10.81
C VAL A 165 0.99 20.33 12.02
N ASP A 166 1.36 19.30 12.79
CA ASP A 166 0.58 18.73 13.89
C ASP A 166 -0.91 18.51 13.53
N PRO A 167 -1.24 17.70 12.50
CA PRO A 167 -2.61 17.56 12.01
C PRO A 167 -3.51 16.76 12.96
N ALA A 168 -4.79 17.15 13.08
CA ALA A 168 -5.81 16.35 13.78
C ALA A 168 -6.00 14.97 13.13
N ILE A 169 -5.90 14.88 11.80
CA ILE A 169 -6.01 13.63 11.05
C ILE A 169 -5.10 13.66 9.81
N ILE A 170 -4.48 12.52 9.55
CA ILE A 170 -3.64 12.30 8.35
C ILE A 170 -4.40 11.41 7.38
N VAL A 171 -4.46 11.81 6.11
CA VAL A 171 -5.01 10.99 5.02
C VAL A 171 -3.85 10.39 4.24
N LEU A 172 -3.75 9.07 4.27
CA LEU A 172 -2.68 8.29 3.66
C LEU A 172 -3.11 7.68 2.32
N ASP A 173 -2.25 7.78 1.33
CA ASP A 173 -2.29 6.94 0.13
C ASP A 173 -1.81 5.52 0.44
N ILE A 174 -2.53 4.52 -0.08
CA ILE A 174 -2.21 3.10 0.05
C ILE A 174 -0.81 2.71 -0.45
N MET A 175 -0.24 3.44 -1.41
CA MET A 175 1.06 3.12 -2.03
C MET A 175 2.21 3.97 -1.51
N PHE A 176 1.97 4.96 -0.64
CA PHE A 176 3.02 5.84 -0.15
C PHE A 176 3.70 5.30 1.10
N ARG A 177 4.36 4.15 0.96
CA ARG A 177 4.82 3.33 2.10
C ARG A 177 5.71 4.06 3.13
N PRO A 178 6.72 4.87 2.74
CA PRO A 178 7.52 5.61 3.73
C PRO A 178 6.67 6.56 4.58
N ALA A 179 5.60 7.14 4.02
CA ALA A 179 4.69 8.00 4.74
C ALA A 179 3.80 7.22 5.70
N THR A 180 3.28 6.06 5.28
CA THR A 180 2.51 5.15 6.14
C THR A 180 3.30 4.79 7.40
N GLU A 181 4.56 4.38 7.24
CA GLU A 181 5.43 3.99 8.35
C GLU A 181 5.74 5.17 9.29
N ALA A 182 5.95 6.37 8.73
CA ALA A 182 6.16 7.58 9.52
C ALA A 182 4.96 7.90 10.41
N VAL A 183 3.74 7.73 9.87
CA VAL A 183 2.48 7.97 10.59
C VAL A 183 2.25 6.91 11.67
N GLU A 184 2.48 5.64 11.35
CA GLU A 184 2.35 4.51 12.29
C GLU A 184 3.33 4.62 13.46
N ASP A 185 4.61 4.90 13.18
CA ASP A 185 5.64 5.07 14.20
C ASP A 185 5.36 6.28 15.12
N SER A 186 4.74 7.32 14.57
CA SER A 186 4.33 8.53 15.30
C SER A 186 2.99 8.38 16.02
N ASN A 187 2.33 7.22 15.92
CA ASN A 187 1.04 6.91 16.55
C ASN A 187 -0.05 7.98 16.28
N ARG A 188 -0.06 8.56 15.07
CA ARG A 188 -1.00 9.65 14.70
C ARG A 188 -2.33 9.10 14.22
N MET A 189 -3.40 9.84 14.52
CA MET A 189 -4.73 9.59 13.95
C MET A 189 -4.67 9.68 12.41
N HIS A 190 -5.12 8.64 11.73
CA HIS A 190 -5.06 8.58 10.28
C HIS A 190 -6.16 7.72 9.67
N VAL A 191 -6.40 7.96 8.39
CA VAL A 191 -7.24 7.13 7.52
C VAL A 191 -6.48 6.83 6.24
N VAL A 192 -6.73 5.68 5.65
CA VAL A 192 -6.14 5.28 4.38
C VAL A 192 -7.17 5.46 3.27
N LEU A 193 -6.83 6.27 2.27
CA LEU A 193 -7.66 6.50 1.09
C LEU A 193 -7.15 5.63 -0.06
N THR A 194 -8.04 4.77 -0.57
CA THR A 194 -7.75 3.88 -1.69
C THR A 194 -8.59 4.25 -2.91
N PRO A 195 -8.01 4.27 -4.13
CA PRO A 195 -8.77 4.36 -5.37
C PRO A 195 -9.36 3.01 -5.79
N ASN A 196 -8.99 1.91 -5.12
CA ASN A 196 -9.47 0.58 -5.45
C ASN A 196 -10.87 0.35 -4.85
N ASP A 197 -11.59 -0.61 -5.43
CA ASP A 197 -12.85 -1.07 -4.86
C ASP A 197 -12.63 -1.84 -3.54
N LEU A 198 -13.72 -2.07 -2.80
CA LEU A 198 -13.67 -2.76 -1.51
C LEU A 198 -13.42 -4.28 -1.66
N SER A 199 -13.61 -4.84 -2.85
CA SER A 199 -13.58 -6.29 -3.06
C SER A 199 -12.29 -6.96 -2.58
N PRO A 200 -11.08 -6.45 -2.87
CA PRO A 200 -9.82 -7.04 -2.39
C PRO A 200 -9.65 -6.96 -0.88
N MET A 201 -10.21 -5.94 -0.22
CA MET A 201 -10.16 -5.80 1.24
C MET A 201 -11.12 -6.74 1.95
N LEU A 202 -12.27 -6.99 1.33
CA LEU A 202 -13.31 -7.85 1.90
C LEU A 202 -13.10 -9.33 1.57
N ALA A 203 -12.39 -9.66 0.49
CA ALA A 203 -12.20 -11.04 0.04
C ALA A 203 -11.64 -11.97 1.14
N PRO A 204 -10.61 -11.59 1.92
CA PRO A 204 -10.03 -12.47 2.94
C PRO A 204 -10.99 -12.81 4.09
N VAL A 205 -11.96 -11.94 4.40
CA VAL A 205 -12.92 -12.16 5.50
C VAL A 205 -14.19 -12.88 5.05
N GLN A 206 -14.28 -13.29 3.80
CA GLN A 206 -15.47 -13.98 3.29
C GLN A 206 -15.57 -15.40 3.83
N PRO A 207 -16.78 -15.87 4.20
CA PRO A 207 -16.95 -17.19 4.78
C PRO A 207 -16.70 -18.30 3.75
N TYR A 208 -16.43 -19.51 4.24
CA TYR A 208 -16.28 -20.73 3.44
C TYR A 208 -15.15 -20.66 2.39
N GLY A 209 -14.09 -19.90 2.69
CA GLY A 209 -12.93 -19.78 1.79
C GLY A 209 -13.27 -19.14 0.44
N GLN A 210 -14.30 -18.29 0.38
CA GLN A 210 -14.75 -17.63 -0.86
C GLN A 210 -13.64 -16.87 -1.59
N VAL A 211 -12.62 -16.40 -0.87
CA VAL A 211 -11.42 -15.78 -1.45
C VAL A 211 -10.77 -16.64 -2.56
N PHE A 212 -10.87 -17.97 -2.46
CA PHE A 212 -10.21 -18.91 -3.37
C PHE A 212 -10.98 -19.14 -4.68
N TRP A 213 -12.31 -19.16 -4.62
CA TRP A 213 -13.16 -19.65 -5.72
C TRP A 213 -14.20 -18.65 -6.22
N LYS A 214 -14.48 -17.57 -5.48
CA LYS A 214 -15.46 -16.56 -5.87
C LYS A 214 -14.80 -15.27 -6.36
N TYR A 215 -13.70 -14.87 -5.72
CA TYR A 215 -13.01 -13.61 -6.01
C TYR A 215 -11.86 -13.84 -6.99
N PRO A 216 -11.82 -13.12 -8.13
CA PRO A 216 -10.69 -13.18 -9.04
C PRO A 216 -9.47 -12.55 -8.36
N VAL A 217 -8.33 -13.23 -8.43
CA VAL A 217 -7.05 -12.69 -7.96
C VAL A 217 -6.71 -11.44 -8.76
N PHE A 218 -6.11 -10.45 -8.09
CA PHE A 218 -5.60 -9.24 -8.73
C PHE A 218 -4.76 -9.61 -9.96
N ALA A 219 -5.00 -8.90 -11.06
CA ALA A 219 -4.35 -9.13 -12.35
C ALA A 219 -4.59 -10.52 -12.99
N SER A 220 -5.63 -11.25 -12.59
CA SER A 220 -6.03 -12.49 -13.30
C SER A 220 -6.71 -12.23 -14.64
N GLY A 221 -7.43 -11.11 -14.77
CA GLY A 221 -8.32 -10.86 -15.91
C GLY A 221 -9.53 -11.79 -15.95
N PHE A 222 -9.84 -12.49 -14.85
CA PHE A 222 -11.04 -13.32 -14.72
C PHE A 222 -12.26 -12.46 -14.35
N ALA A 223 -13.44 -12.90 -14.79
CA ALA A 223 -14.69 -12.29 -14.38
C ALA A 223 -14.99 -12.58 -12.90
N PHE A 224 -15.79 -11.71 -12.28
CA PHE A 224 -16.41 -11.97 -10.98
C PHE A 224 -17.88 -12.40 -11.19
N PRO A 225 -18.35 -13.48 -10.53
CA PRO A 225 -17.57 -14.45 -9.77
C PRO A 225 -16.67 -15.28 -10.69
N VAL A 226 -15.59 -15.86 -10.14
CA VAL A 226 -14.64 -16.68 -10.91
C VAL A 226 -15.38 -17.85 -11.58
N PRO A 227 -15.32 -18.00 -12.92
CA PRO A 227 -15.92 -19.14 -13.59
C PRO A 227 -15.33 -20.46 -13.07
N TRP A 228 -16.15 -21.49 -12.86
CA TRP A 228 -15.71 -22.77 -12.28
C TRP A 228 -14.47 -23.37 -12.95
N ARG A 229 -14.36 -23.26 -14.28
CA ARG A 229 -13.20 -23.73 -15.05
C ARG A 229 -11.88 -23.01 -14.68
N ASN A 230 -11.97 -21.78 -14.18
CA ASN A 230 -10.84 -20.92 -13.83
C ASN A 230 -10.50 -21.00 -12.34
N VAL A 231 -11.31 -21.66 -11.51
CA VAL A 231 -11.07 -21.78 -10.05
C VAL A 231 -9.70 -22.40 -9.75
N PRO A 232 -9.28 -23.52 -10.36
CA PRO A 232 -7.96 -24.10 -10.06
C PRO A 232 -6.80 -23.14 -10.38
N GLU A 233 -6.90 -22.41 -11.49
CA GLU A 233 -5.90 -21.43 -11.89
C GLU A 233 -5.90 -20.22 -10.95
N ASN A 234 -7.08 -19.72 -10.56
CA ASN A 234 -7.25 -18.63 -9.61
C ASN A 234 -6.61 -18.96 -8.25
N VAL A 235 -6.84 -20.18 -7.74
CA VAL A 235 -6.23 -20.64 -6.49
C VAL A 235 -4.70 -20.66 -6.58
N LEU A 236 -4.14 -21.19 -7.68
CA LEU A 236 -2.70 -21.21 -7.89
C LEU A 236 -2.11 -19.79 -8.00
N MET A 237 -2.81 -18.89 -8.69
CA MET A 237 -2.44 -17.48 -8.77
C MET A 237 -2.43 -16.82 -7.40
N PHE A 238 -3.46 -17.07 -6.58
CA PHE A 238 -3.57 -16.53 -5.22
C PHE A 238 -2.33 -16.89 -4.40
N PHE A 239 -1.99 -18.19 -4.35
CA PHE A 239 -0.82 -18.64 -3.59
C PHE A 239 0.48 -18.03 -4.12
N LYS A 240 0.64 -17.92 -5.45
CA LYS A 240 1.83 -17.31 -6.05
C LYS A 240 1.95 -15.81 -5.76
N SER A 241 0.85 -15.06 -5.88
CA SER A 241 0.84 -13.62 -5.56
C SER A 241 1.07 -13.40 -4.07
N THR A 242 0.42 -14.17 -3.20
CA THR A 242 0.60 -14.08 -1.75
C THR A 242 2.03 -14.43 -1.36
N TYR A 243 2.64 -15.45 -1.97
CA TYR A 243 4.04 -15.77 -1.73
C TYR A 243 4.96 -14.63 -2.16
N ALA A 244 4.72 -14.01 -3.32
CA ALA A 244 5.53 -12.89 -3.81
C ALA A 244 5.42 -11.64 -2.91
N ILE A 245 4.25 -11.38 -2.32
CA ILE A 245 4.05 -10.31 -1.32
C ILE A 245 4.72 -10.68 0.02
N LEU A 246 4.52 -11.94 0.43
CA LEU A 246 5.01 -12.61 1.63
C LEU A 246 6.53 -12.55 1.80
N PHE A 247 7.17 -13.07 0.77
CA PHE A 247 8.55 -13.52 0.78
C PHE A 247 9.31 -13.07 -0.48
N PRO A 248 9.33 -11.75 -0.80
CA PRO A 248 10.22 -11.26 -1.83
C PRO A 248 11.68 -11.62 -1.57
N PRO A 249 12.44 -11.96 -2.62
CA PRO A 249 13.90 -11.92 -2.54
C PRO A 249 14.38 -10.55 -2.04
N GLY A 250 15.29 -10.54 -1.07
CA GLY A 250 15.85 -9.31 -0.52
C GLY A 250 14.97 -8.53 0.47
N LEU A 251 13.70 -8.94 0.71
CA LEU A 251 12.83 -8.23 1.67
C LEU A 251 13.43 -8.20 3.08
N GLY A 252 14.00 -9.32 3.54
CA GLY A 252 14.63 -9.41 4.86
C GLY A 252 15.76 -8.41 5.03
N GLU A 253 16.62 -8.28 4.02
CA GLU A 253 17.73 -7.34 4.03
C GLU A 253 17.23 -5.89 3.97
N LYS A 254 16.28 -5.58 3.08
CA LYS A 254 15.67 -4.24 3.00
C LYS A 254 15.05 -3.85 4.35
N ARG A 255 14.26 -4.75 4.96
CA ARG A 255 13.66 -4.52 6.29
C ARG A 255 14.71 -4.30 7.38
N ARG A 256 15.77 -5.11 7.38
CA ARG A 256 16.88 -4.98 8.34
C ARG A 256 17.53 -3.61 8.24
N ARG A 257 17.92 -3.20 7.03
CA ARG A 257 18.53 -1.88 6.77
C ARG A 257 17.60 -0.73 7.14
N LEU A 258 16.33 -0.78 6.73
CA LEU A 258 15.34 0.25 7.11
C LEU A 258 15.18 0.40 8.63
N ARG A 259 15.28 -0.70 9.38
CA ARG A 259 15.21 -0.70 10.84
C ARG A 259 16.48 -0.14 11.47
N GLU A 260 17.64 -0.65 11.07
CA GLU A 260 18.94 -0.30 11.66
C GLU A 260 19.39 1.11 11.28
N GLU A 261 19.29 1.48 10.00
CA GLU A 261 19.76 2.77 9.47
C GLU A 261 18.69 3.86 9.59
N GLY A 262 17.42 3.50 9.41
CA GLY A 262 16.29 4.44 9.39
C GLY A 262 15.56 4.60 10.72
N GLY A 263 15.74 3.66 11.66
CA GLY A 263 14.99 3.63 12.92
C GLY A 263 13.50 3.29 12.77
N ILE A 264 13.10 2.71 11.63
CA ILE A 264 11.69 2.36 11.35
C ILE A 264 11.31 1.12 12.16
N ARG A 265 10.22 1.16 12.93
CA ARG A 265 9.89 0.06 13.87
C ARG A 265 9.45 -1.21 13.14
N ASN A 266 8.51 -1.08 12.20
CA ASN A 266 7.91 -2.19 11.45
C ASN A 266 8.01 -1.94 9.94
N PRO A 267 9.23 -1.97 9.36
CA PRO A 267 9.41 -1.66 7.95
C PRO A 267 8.75 -2.71 7.06
N LEU A 268 8.06 -2.21 6.03
CA LEU A 268 7.37 -2.98 4.99
C LEU A 268 6.41 -4.03 5.56
N ASP A 269 5.75 -3.72 6.67
CA ASP A 269 4.66 -4.55 7.20
C ASP A 269 3.34 -4.20 6.49
N PHE A 270 2.93 -5.07 5.59
CA PHE A 270 1.68 -4.93 4.83
C PHE A 270 0.47 -5.55 5.54
N THR A 271 0.67 -6.15 6.71
CA THR A 271 -0.38 -6.84 7.47
C THR A 271 -0.97 -5.97 8.58
N GLN A 272 -0.21 -4.99 9.04
CA GLN A 272 -0.57 -4.14 10.16
C GLN A 272 -1.35 -2.90 9.70
N GLN A 273 -2.62 -3.05 9.35
CA GLN A 273 -3.56 -1.92 9.44
C GLN A 273 -4.16 -1.93 10.84
N ARG A 274 -4.04 -0.82 11.59
CA ARG A 274 -4.69 -0.69 12.89
C ARG A 274 -6.21 -0.79 12.65
N ARG A 275 -6.78 -1.95 12.98
CA ARG A 275 -8.21 -2.17 13.11
C ARG A 275 -8.59 -1.72 14.50
N ASP A 276 -9.28 -0.59 14.59
CA ASP A 276 -10.01 -0.13 15.76
C ASP A 276 -11.46 -0.64 15.73
#